data_AF-A0A2J0MND6-F1
#
_entry.id   AF-A0A2J0MND6-F1
#
_cell.length_a   1.000
_cell.length_b   1.000
_cell.length_c   1.000
_cell.angle_alpha   90.00
_cell.angle_beta   90.00
_cell.angle_gamma   90.00
#
_symmetry.space_group_name_H-M   'P 1'
#
loop_
_entity.id
_entity.type
_entity.pdbx_description
1 polymer ?
#
loop_
_entity_poly.entity_id
_entity_poly.type
_entity_poly.pdbx_seq_one_letter_code
_entity_poly.pdbx_strand_id
1 'polypeptide(L)'
;MTKQMPSYGWSAVGGKKIIQRTIIIFSVLMLPLITLAEGVCKVNGKDIPCEDVYKAAKPFIGVGLGIFAVFAVIGLLLTIFWIWMIVHAATKNIENKALWIILLIIFGVLAAIVYYFAIKRPFDKNQPIITSPPASPGPTPEGTKIA
;
A
#
# COMPACT_ATOMS: atom_id res chain seq x y z
N MET A 1 -36.83 6.94 13.50
CA MET A 1 -36.74 5.89 12.46
C MET A 1 -35.27 5.64 12.15
N THR A 2 -34.69 4.65 12.82
CA THR A 2 -33.27 4.27 12.76
C THR A 2 -33.06 3.24 11.66
N LYS A 3 -32.44 3.61 10.54
CA LYS A 3 -31.94 2.61 9.58
C LYS A 3 -30.63 2.04 10.11
N GLN A 4 -30.71 0.86 10.73
CA GLN A 4 -29.58 -0.05 10.89
C GLN A 4 -29.05 -0.39 9.49
N MET A 5 -27.80 -0.04 9.22
CA MET A 5 -27.10 -0.58 8.05
C MET A 5 -26.40 -1.89 8.43
N PRO A 6 -26.41 -2.90 7.55
CA PRO A 6 -25.92 -4.23 7.85
C PRO A 6 -24.41 -4.25 8.07
N SER A 7 -24.05 -5.04 9.08
CA SER A 7 -22.69 -5.44 9.44
C SER A 7 -22.00 -6.08 8.24
N TYR A 8 -21.06 -5.37 7.62
CA TYR A 8 -20.08 -5.98 6.72
C TYR A 8 -19.04 -6.71 7.57
N GLY A 9 -19.34 -7.95 7.93
CA GLY A 9 -18.38 -8.88 8.48
C GLY A 9 -17.32 -9.22 7.43
N TRP A 10 -16.20 -8.48 7.45
CA TRP A 10 -15.00 -8.87 6.71
C TRP A 10 -14.01 -9.53 7.66
N SER A 11 -13.97 -10.85 7.53
CA SER A 11 -13.07 -11.78 8.21
C SER A 11 -11.61 -11.32 8.17
N ALA A 12 -10.99 -11.25 9.34
CA ALA A 12 -9.62 -10.83 9.61
C ALA A 12 -8.52 -11.81 9.14
N VAL A 13 -8.71 -12.54 8.04
CA VAL A 13 -7.79 -13.62 7.60
C VAL A 13 -7.05 -13.30 6.28
N GLY A 14 -7.39 -12.22 5.58
CA GLY A 14 -6.95 -11.96 4.19
C GLY A 14 -5.74 -11.06 3.97
N GLY A 15 -5.23 -10.36 4.99
CA GLY A 15 -4.27 -9.26 4.81
C GLY A 15 -2.91 -9.66 4.22
N LYS A 16 -2.36 -10.82 4.62
CA LYS A 16 -1.08 -11.32 4.07
C LYS A 16 -1.17 -11.75 2.61
N LYS A 17 -2.30 -12.34 2.18
CA LYS A 17 -2.47 -12.84 0.81
C LYS A 17 -2.63 -11.71 -0.22
N ILE A 18 -3.26 -10.60 0.16
CA ILE A 18 -3.39 -9.44 -0.73
C ILE A 18 -2.05 -8.75 -0.91
N ILE A 19 -1.32 -8.47 0.17
CA ILE A 19 0.01 -7.83 0.09
C ILE A 19 1.00 -8.71 -0.69
N GLN A 20 0.99 -10.04 -0.46
CA GLN A 20 1.84 -10.98 -1.19
C GLN A 20 1.46 -11.11 -2.68
N ARG A 21 0.18 -11.09 -3.02
CA ARG A 21 -0.28 -11.14 -4.43
C ARG A 21 0.09 -9.87 -5.19
N THR A 22 -0.03 -8.69 -4.58
CA THR A 22 0.37 -7.44 -5.23
C THR A 22 1.88 -7.38 -5.44
N ILE A 23 2.68 -7.88 -4.50
CA ILE A 23 4.15 -8.00 -4.64
C ILE A 23 4.53 -8.95 -5.78
N ILE A 24 3.88 -10.12 -5.88
CA ILE A 24 4.16 -11.10 -6.94
C ILE A 24 3.76 -10.57 -8.32
N ILE A 25 2.58 -9.94 -8.45
CA ILE A 25 2.12 -9.35 -9.72
C ILE A 25 3.06 -8.23 -10.16
N PHE A 26 3.48 -7.36 -9.25
CA PHE A 26 4.40 -6.26 -9.56
C PHE A 26 5.80 -6.78 -9.92
N SER A 27 6.28 -7.83 -9.25
CA SER A 27 7.55 -8.49 -9.58
C SER A 27 7.54 -9.15 -10.95
N VAL A 28 6.46 -9.87 -11.32
CA VAL A 28 6.33 -10.54 -12.62
C VAL A 28 6.15 -9.53 -13.76
N LEU A 29 5.47 -8.40 -13.49
CA LEU A 29 5.29 -7.31 -14.46
C LEU A 29 6.61 -6.56 -14.77
N MET A 30 7.58 -6.58 -13.85
CA MET A 30 8.90 -5.92 -14.00
C MET A 30 10.00 -6.84 -14.58
N LEU A 31 9.72 -8.13 -14.78
CA LEU A 31 10.71 -9.10 -15.29
C LEU A 31 11.10 -8.94 -16.78
N PRO A 32 10.32 -8.34 -17.71
CA PRO A 32 10.72 -8.29 -19.12
C PRO A 32 11.31 -6.93 -19.52
N LEU A 33 12.51 -6.57 -19.02
CA LEU A 33 13.23 -5.35 -19.48
C LEU A 33 14.71 -5.53 -19.86
N ILE A 34 15.29 -6.74 -19.86
CA ILE A 34 16.76 -6.91 -20.01
C ILE A 34 17.18 -7.64 -21.31
N THR A 35 16.34 -7.64 -22.35
CA THR A 35 16.79 -8.07 -23.69
C THR A 35 17.56 -6.94 -24.38
N LEU A 36 18.86 -6.80 -24.07
CA LEU A 36 19.79 -5.95 -24.80
C LEU A 36 20.22 -6.66 -26.10
N ALA A 37 19.74 -6.19 -27.24
CA ALA A 37 20.14 -6.65 -28.56
C ALA A 37 21.54 -6.11 -28.92
N GLU A 38 22.43 -7.00 -29.35
CA GLU A 38 23.75 -6.67 -29.91
C GLU A 38 23.55 -6.10 -31.33
N GLY A 39 23.30 -4.80 -31.43
CA GLY A 39 23.07 -4.13 -32.71
C GLY A 39 24.31 -3.38 -33.20
N VAL A 40 24.87 -3.75 -34.35
CA VAL A 40 25.84 -2.92 -35.11
C VAL A 40 25.17 -1.60 -35.49
N CYS A 41 25.79 -0.47 -35.14
CA CYS A 41 25.21 0.86 -35.31
C CYS A 41 25.74 1.58 -36.56
N LYS A 42 24.84 1.90 -37.49
CA LYS A 42 25.10 2.77 -38.64
C LYS A 42 24.83 4.22 -38.25
N VAL A 43 25.88 5.02 -38.04
CA VAL A 43 25.74 6.48 -37.92
C VAL A 43 26.20 7.11 -39.23
N ASN A 44 25.28 7.78 -39.94
CA ASN A 44 25.58 8.41 -41.24
C ASN A 44 26.25 7.46 -42.27
N GLY A 45 25.81 6.21 -42.32
CA GLY A 45 26.29 5.21 -43.28
C GLY A 45 27.65 4.56 -42.95
N LYS A 46 28.37 5.07 -41.93
CA LYS A 46 29.64 4.51 -41.46
C LYS A 46 29.36 3.46 -40.38
N ASP A 47 29.85 2.24 -40.56
CA ASP A 47 29.80 1.19 -39.53
C ASP A 47 30.81 1.57 -38.45
N ILE A 48 30.31 1.97 -37.29
CA ILE A 48 31.16 2.31 -36.16
C ILE A 48 31.02 1.16 -35.15
N PRO A 49 32.14 0.60 -34.67
CA PRO A 49 32.11 -0.38 -33.60
C PRO A 49 31.32 0.21 -32.41
N CYS A 50 30.28 -0.52 -31.98
CA CYS A 50 29.41 -0.08 -30.89
C CYS A 50 30.18 0.10 -29.58
N GLU A 51 31.39 -0.44 -29.50
CA GLU A 51 32.37 -0.24 -28.43
C GLU A 51 32.70 1.25 -28.20
N ASP A 52 32.79 2.06 -29.27
CA ASP A 52 33.17 3.48 -29.16
C ASP A 52 31.99 4.33 -28.67
N VAL A 53 30.79 4.03 -29.17
CA VAL A 53 29.53 4.66 -28.74
C VAL A 53 29.22 4.24 -27.30
N TYR A 54 29.42 2.97 -26.96
CA TYR A 54 29.27 2.48 -25.60
C TYR A 54 30.27 3.14 -24.66
N LYS A 55 31.55 3.29 -25.01
CA LYS A 55 32.53 4.02 -24.17
C LYS A 55 32.12 5.46 -23.90
N ALA A 56 31.63 6.17 -24.91
CA ALA A 56 31.17 7.55 -24.77
C ALA A 56 29.87 7.65 -23.93
N ALA A 57 28.96 6.68 -24.10
CA ALA A 57 27.69 6.64 -23.38
C ALA A 57 27.78 5.97 -21.99
N LYS A 58 28.83 5.17 -21.71
CA LYS A 58 29.04 4.42 -20.47
C LYS A 58 28.91 5.26 -19.20
N PRO A 59 29.50 6.47 -19.09
CA PRO A 59 29.31 7.28 -17.88
C PRO A 59 27.86 7.74 -17.73
N PHE A 60 27.17 8.08 -18.83
CA PHE A 60 25.79 8.54 -18.80
C PHE A 60 24.79 7.41 -18.55
N ILE A 61 24.98 6.26 -19.19
CA ILE A 61 24.15 5.06 -19.00
C ILE A 61 24.41 4.47 -17.61
N GLY A 62 25.66 4.40 -17.15
CA GLY A 62 25.99 3.86 -15.83
C GLY A 62 25.43 4.70 -14.69
N VAL A 63 25.63 6.02 -14.74
CA VAL A 63 25.10 6.93 -13.71
C VAL A 63 23.58 7.07 -13.83
N GLY A 64 23.05 7.22 -15.05
CA GLY A 64 21.61 7.35 -15.30
C GLY A 64 20.83 6.11 -14.87
N LEU A 65 21.30 4.92 -15.21
CA LEU A 65 20.65 3.66 -14.85
C LEU A 65 20.79 3.34 -13.36
N GLY A 66 21.93 3.69 -12.75
CA GLY A 66 22.12 3.58 -11.30
C GLY A 66 21.19 4.50 -10.51
N ILE A 67 21.10 5.77 -10.89
CA ILE A 67 20.18 6.74 -10.26
C ILE A 67 18.72 6.30 -10.48
N PHE A 68 18.36 5.89 -11.70
CA PHE A 68 17.02 5.41 -12.01
C PHE A 68 16.63 4.19 -11.16
N ALA A 69 17.54 3.23 -10.99
CA ALA A 69 17.30 2.05 -10.15
C ALA A 69 17.02 2.44 -8.69
N VAL A 70 17.77 3.40 -8.13
CA VAL A 70 17.55 3.89 -6.76
C VAL A 70 16.20 4.58 -6.64
N PHE A 71 15.85 5.48 -7.57
CA PHE A 71 14.54 6.13 -7.57
C PHE A 71 13.39 5.16 -7.80
N ALA A 72 13.58 4.11 -8.60
CA ALA A 72 12.57 3.07 -8.81
C ALA A 72 12.27 2.30 -7.51
N VAL A 73 13.29 1.92 -6.75
CA VAL A 73 13.12 1.25 -5.45
C VAL A 73 12.44 2.18 -4.44
N ILE A 74 12.88 3.44 -4.36
CA ILE A 74 12.27 4.43 -3.45
C ILE A 74 10.80 4.69 -3.83
N GLY A 75 10.50 4.89 -5.11
CA GLY A 75 9.14 5.06 -5.60
C GLY A 75 8.25 3.86 -5.29
N LEU A 76 8.80 2.65 -5.36
CA LEU A 76 8.07 1.44 -4.99
C LEU A 76 7.75 1.40 -3.49
N LEU A 77 8.70 1.76 -2.62
CA LEU A 77 8.45 1.82 -1.18
C LEU A 77 7.40 2.88 -0.83
N LEU A 78 7.47 4.06 -1.47
CA LEU A 78 6.50 5.15 -1.26
C LEU A 78 5.09 4.75 -1.71
N THR A 79 4.97 4.05 -2.84
CA THR A 79 3.67 3.58 -3.35
C THR A 79 3.08 2.48 -2.46
N ILE A 80 3.90 1.54 -1.98
CA ILE A 80 3.45 0.53 -1.00
C ILE A 80 2.97 1.20 0.29
N PHE A 81 3.73 2.17 0.81
CA PHE A 81 3.34 2.94 1.99
C PHE A 81 2.03 3.69 1.77
N TRP A 82 1.86 4.34 0.62
CA TRP A 82 0.64 5.06 0.27
C TRP A 82 -0.59 4.14 0.24
N ILE A 83 -0.49 2.98 -0.41
CA ILE A 83 -1.59 1.99 -0.45
C ILE A 83 -1.92 1.50 0.96
N TRP A 84 -0.92 1.24 1.80
CA TRP A 84 -1.14 0.81 3.19
C TRP A 84 -1.93 1.84 4.01
N MET A 85 -1.68 3.14 3.79
CA MET A 85 -2.42 4.22 4.46
C MET A 85 -3.87 4.33 3.99
N ILE A 86 -4.14 4.09 2.70
CA ILE A 86 -5.51 4.01 2.17
C ILE A 86 -6.27 2.85 2.82
N VAL A 87 -5.66 1.67 2.93
CA VAL A 87 -6.28 0.51 3.58
C VAL A 87 -6.59 0.81 5.05
N HIS A 88 -5.69 1.47 5.77
CA HIS A 88 -5.93 1.88 7.15
C HIS A 88 -7.12 2.83 7.28
N ALA A 89 -7.20 3.83 6.39
CA ALA A 89 -8.31 4.80 6.35
C ALA A 89 -9.65 4.16 5.98
N ALA A 90 -9.66 3.14 5.13
CA ALA A 90 -10.88 2.40 4.78
C ALA A 90 -11.34 1.45 5.90
N THR A 91 -10.40 0.91 6.69
CA THR A 91 -10.70 -0.09 7.73
C THR A 91 -11.21 0.53 9.03
N LYS A 92 -10.71 1.72 9.38
CA LYS A 92 -11.13 2.43 10.60
C LYS A 92 -12.30 3.36 10.28
N ASN A 93 -13.36 3.32 11.09
CA ASN A 93 -14.41 4.34 11.00
C ASN A 93 -13.92 5.60 11.70
N ILE A 94 -13.55 6.59 10.90
CA ILE A 94 -13.06 7.90 11.33
C ILE A 94 -14.13 8.92 10.92
N GLU A 95 -14.32 9.95 11.76
CA GLU A 95 -15.16 11.09 11.38
C GLU A 95 -14.65 11.68 10.06
N ASN A 96 -15.54 11.89 9.10
CA ASN A 96 -15.20 12.36 7.75
C ASN A 96 -14.27 11.43 6.95
N LYS A 97 -14.40 10.10 7.07
CA LYS A 97 -13.62 9.10 6.30
C LYS A 97 -13.57 9.36 4.79
N ALA A 98 -14.68 9.82 4.20
CA ALA A 98 -14.76 10.08 2.77
C ALA A 98 -13.82 11.21 2.34
N LEU A 99 -13.73 12.28 3.14
CA LEU A 99 -12.85 13.41 2.89
C LEU A 99 -11.38 12.97 2.92
N TRP A 100 -11.00 12.16 3.92
CA TRP A 100 -9.63 11.66 4.03
C TRP A 100 -9.23 10.71 2.90
N ILE A 101 -10.14 9.85 2.45
CA ILE A 101 -9.90 8.97 1.30
C ILE A 101 -9.72 9.79 0.02
N ILE A 102 -10.54 10.82 -0.20
CA ILE A 102 -10.44 11.70 -1.38
C ILE A 102 -9.09 12.45 -1.36
N LEU A 103 -8.69 12.98 -0.20
CA LEU A 103 -7.38 13.64 -0.04
C LEU A 103 -6.24 12.66 -0.33
N LEU A 104 -6.29 11.43 0.21
CA LEU A 104 -5.28 10.41 -0.04
C LEU A 104 -5.15 10.04 -1.52
N ILE A 105 -6.26 10.02 -2.27
CA ILE A 105 -6.26 9.67 -3.69
C ILE A 105 -5.72 10.82 -4.55
N ILE A 106 -6.12 12.07 -4.28
CA ILE A 106 -5.74 13.23 -5.12
C ILE A 106 -4.31 13.71 -4.81
N PHE A 107 -3.94 13.81 -3.54
CA PHE A 107 -2.62 14.31 -3.12
C PHE A 107 -1.57 13.21 -2.98
N GLY A 108 -1.97 11.94 -3.08
CA GLY A 108 -1.04 10.82 -3.07
C GLY A 108 -0.21 10.72 -1.79
N VAL A 109 1.11 10.70 -1.96
CA VAL A 109 2.09 10.54 -0.88
C VAL A 109 2.03 11.69 0.14
N LEU A 110 1.80 12.93 -0.30
CA LEU A 110 1.73 14.08 0.61
C LEU A 110 0.56 13.97 1.58
N ALA A 111 -0.62 13.56 1.10
CA ALA A 111 -1.76 13.31 1.96
C ALA A 111 -1.55 12.11 2.88
N ALA A 112 -0.79 11.08 2.47
CA ALA A 112 -0.45 9.96 3.35
C ALA A 112 0.42 10.41 4.54
N ILE A 113 1.36 11.33 4.32
CA ILE A 113 2.17 11.91 5.40
C ILE A 113 1.29 12.72 6.35
N VAL A 114 0.44 13.62 5.82
CA VAL A 114 -0.46 14.44 6.64
C VAL A 114 -1.44 13.58 7.43
N TYR A 115 -2.06 12.58 6.79
CA TYR A 115 -2.96 11.64 7.44
C TYR A 115 -2.26 10.87 8.56
N TYR A 116 -1.01 10.43 8.34
CA TYR A 116 -0.24 9.71 9.37
C TYR A 116 -0.08 10.55 10.65
N PHE A 117 0.25 11.84 10.51
CA PHE A 117 0.43 12.72 11.66
C PHE A 117 -0.89 13.20 12.28
N ALA A 118 -1.86 13.58 11.45
CA ALA A 118 -3.12 14.18 11.90
C ALA A 118 -4.11 13.15 12.46
N ILE A 119 -4.11 11.92 11.95
CA ILE A 119 -5.08 10.88 12.33
C ILE A 119 -4.39 9.76 13.07
N LYS A 120 -3.42 9.07 12.46
CA LYS A 120 -2.94 7.82 13.05
C LYS A 120 -2.35 8.01 14.46
N ARG A 121 -1.61 9.11 14.66
CA ARG A 121 -0.99 9.45 15.95
C ARG A 121 -1.99 9.69 17.11
N PRO A 122 -3.10 10.46 16.93
CA PRO A 122 -4.11 10.60 17.98
C PRO A 122 -5.03 9.37 18.14
N PHE A 123 -5.25 8.58 17.10
CA PHE A 123 -6.09 7.36 17.18
C PHE A 123 -5.47 6.24 18.04
N ASP A 124 -4.13 6.17 18.12
CA ASP A 124 -3.43 5.22 19.00
C ASP A 124 -3.47 5.66 20.48
N LYS A 125 -3.65 6.97 20.76
CA LYS A 125 -3.72 7.51 22.13
C LYS A 125 -5.12 7.45 22.74
N ASN A 126 -6.15 7.52 21.90
CA ASN A 126 -7.55 7.58 22.30
C ASN A 126 -8.31 6.27 22.08
N GLN A 127 -7.66 5.10 22.08
CA GLN A 127 -8.41 3.86 22.25
C GLN A 127 -9.11 3.94 23.61
N PRO A 128 -10.45 4.06 23.70
CA PRO A 128 -11.12 3.85 24.96
C PRO A 128 -10.71 2.45 25.40
N ILE A 129 -10.15 2.33 26.61
CA ILE A 129 -10.01 1.04 27.27
C ILE A 129 -11.35 0.35 27.07
N ILE A 130 -11.38 -0.71 26.27
CA ILE A 130 -12.56 -1.57 26.22
C ILE A 130 -12.56 -2.22 27.59
N THR A 131 -13.16 -1.55 28.56
CA THR A 131 -13.70 -2.19 29.73
C THR A 131 -14.71 -3.16 29.16
N SER A 132 -14.28 -4.41 29.00
CA SER A 132 -15.19 -5.52 28.72
C SER A 132 -16.40 -5.35 29.65
N PRO A 133 -17.65 -5.44 29.14
CA PRO A 133 -18.82 -5.40 29.99
C PRO A 133 -18.59 -6.34 31.18
N PRO A 134 -18.89 -5.94 32.43
CA PRO A 134 -18.83 -6.89 33.54
C PRO A 134 -19.65 -8.09 33.12
N ALA A 135 -19.03 -9.28 33.17
CA ALA A 135 -19.63 -10.53 32.78
C ALA A 135 -21.07 -10.58 33.30
N SER A 136 -22.03 -10.67 32.38
CA SER A 136 -23.45 -10.76 32.71
C SER A 136 -23.65 -11.85 33.76
N PRO A 137 -24.42 -11.61 34.84
CA PRO A 137 -24.84 -12.68 35.74
C PRO A 137 -25.55 -13.74 34.89
N GLY A 138 -25.14 -15.00 35.05
CA GLY A 138 -25.68 -16.13 34.29
C GLY A 138 -27.19 -16.30 34.47
N PRO A 139 -27.84 -17.08 33.58
CA PRO A 139 -29.28 -17.30 33.64
C PRO A 139 -29.69 -17.93 34.97
N THR A 140 -30.59 -17.26 35.67
CA THR A 140 -31.38 -17.82 36.78
C THR A 140 -32.13 -19.06 36.30
N PRO A 141 -32.01 -20.22 36.98
CA PRO A 141 -32.85 -21.36 36.69
C PRO A 141 -34.30 -21.05 37.09
N GLU A 142 -35.12 -20.98 36.06
CA GLU A 142 -36.57 -20.96 36.04
C GLU A 142 -37.13 -22.28 36.63
N GLY A 143 -38.11 -22.16 37.53
CA GLY A 143 -39.17 -23.17 37.70
C GLY A 143 -38.87 -24.37 38.61
N THR A 144 -39.32 -24.30 39.86
CA THR A 144 -39.70 -25.50 40.63
C THR A 144 -41.03 -25.21 41.32
N LYS A 145 -42.13 -25.47 40.60
CA LYS A 145 -43.43 -25.76 41.24
C LYS A 145 -43.37 -27.22 41.66
N ILE A 146 -43.49 -27.48 42.96
CA ILE A 146 -43.90 -28.79 43.47
C ILE A 146 -45.09 -28.52 44.39
N ALA A 147 -46.15 -29.28 44.12
CA ALA A 147 -47.39 -29.34 44.86
C ALA A 147 -47.21 -29.96 46.25
#